data_AF-A0A6S7LHH3-F1
#
_entry.id   AF-A0A6S7LHH3-F1
#
_cell.length_a   1.000
_cell.length_b   1.000
_cell.length_c   1.000
_cell.angle_alpha   90.00
_cell.angle_beta   90.00
_cell.angle_gamma   90.00
#
_symmetry.space_group_name_H-M   'P 1'
#
loop_
_entity.id
_entity.type
_entity.pdbx_description
1 polymer ?
#
loop_
_entity_poly.entity_id
_entity_poly.type
_entity_poly.pdbx_seq_one_letter_code
_entity_poly.pdbx_strand_id
1 'polypeptide(L)'
;MIKYLNQTTHLLPGWTGYNQLLQHHSILQKSAIHYLPVIEASPTEYSTVNMILTNSVKLANQLQLESMVVVFDQAIHAKAQIIRWKDPALTSKLVIRLGEFHTMMSYLGILGKHFGIAGFQDIVVEAGIVAVASINGVISGKHYNRAMQAHKLMFKPPERLRFKAFVDSLAEEEGECVTSLIKRLQDSFHSQTDFADVLGSECVDELAVKYD
;
A
#
# COMPACT_ATOMS: atom_id res chain seq x y z
N MET A 1 10.00 5.32 8.18
CA MET A 1 11.09 6.32 8.07
C MET A 1 10.65 7.39 7.08
N ILE A 2 10.12 8.50 7.58
CA ILE A 2 9.69 9.66 6.78
C ILE A 2 10.92 10.57 6.68
N LYS A 3 11.58 10.58 5.51
CA LYS A 3 12.61 11.59 5.23
C LYS A 3 11.89 12.84 4.73
N TYR A 4 11.86 13.85 5.59
CA TYR A 4 11.49 15.21 5.23
C TYR A 4 12.44 15.72 4.15
N LEU A 5 11.90 16.03 2.97
CA LEU A 5 12.55 16.94 2.05
C LEU A 5 12.15 18.35 2.48
N ASN A 6 13.11 19.10 3.01
CA ASN A 6 13.01 20.54 3.12
C ASN A 6 12.78 21.12 1.72
N GLN A 7 11.57 21.62 1.47
CA GLN A 7 11.30 22.72 0.54
C GLN A 7 9.89 23.24 0.79
N THR A 8 9.82 24.54 1.04
CA THR A 8 8.66 25.40 1.38
C THR A 8 7.58 25.38 0.29
N THR A 9 6.87 24.27 0.17
CA THR A 9 5.58 24.17 -0.50
C THR A 9 4.67 23.33 0.39
N HIS A 10 3.49 23.85 0.69
CA HIS A 10 2.45 23.18 1.46
C HIS A 10 1.92 21.98 0.65
N LEU A 11 2.61 20.85 0.71
CA LEU A 11 2.28 19.66 -0.06
C LEU A 11 1.10 18.92 0.59
N LEU A 12 0.10 18.57 -0.22
CA LEU A 12 -0.94 17.62 0.18
C LEU A 12 -0.29 16.30 0.64
N PRO A 13 -0.88 15.62 1.63
CA PRO A 13 -0.34 14.39 2.14
C PRO A 13 -0.36 13.31 1.05
N GLY A 14 0.60 12.38 1.11
CA GLY A 14 0.42 11.09 0.45
C GLY A 14 -0.68 10.27 1.13
N TRP A 15 -1.05 9.15 0.53
CA TRP A 15 -2.08 8.23 1.03
C TRP A 15 -2.05 7.98 2.55
N THR A 16 -0.86 7.72 3.12
CA THR A 16 -0.73 7.48 4.56
C THR A 16 -1.10 8.70 5.41
N GLY A 17 -0.63 9.89 5.05
CA GLY A 17 -0.93 11.11 5.79
C GLY A 17 -2.41 11.48 5.69
N TYR A 18 -3.01 11.26 4.52
CA TYR A 18 -4.45 11.43 4.31
C TYR A 18 -5.27 10.52 5.23
N ASN A 19 -4.94 9.22 5.27
CA ASN A 19 -5.66 8.28 6.15
C ASN A 19 -5.44 8.55 7.64
N GLN A 20 -4.27 9.08 8.03
CA GLN A 20 -4.04 9.51 9.41
C GLN A 20 -4.92 10.71 9.78
N LEU A 21 -5.09 11.66 8.86
CA LEU A 21 -5.92 12.84 9.05
C LEU A 21 -7.40 12.44 9.24
N LEU A 22 -7.96 11.57 8.39
CA LEU A 22 -9.34 11.11 8.56
C LEU A 22 -9.63 10.46 9.92
N GLN A 23 -8.59 10.01 10.63
CA GLN A 23 -8.70 9.40 11.95
C GLN A 23 -8.49 10.38 13.12
N HIS A 24 -8.64 11.70 12.87
CA HIS A 24 -8.43 12.83 13.79
C HIS A 24 -8.89 12.63 15.26
N HIS A 25 -9.87 11.75 15.51
CA HIS A 25 -10.51 11.57 16.83
C HIS A 25 -10.39 10.15 17.42
N SER A 26 -9.75 9.21 16.73
CA SER A 26 -9.57 7.84 17.21
C SER A 26 -8.14 7.64 17.71
N ILE A 27 -7.99 7.31 19.00
CA ILE A 27 -6.72 6.79 19.52
C ILE A 27 -6.43 5.49 18.79
N LEU A 28 -5.47 5.52 17.86
CA LEU A 28 -4.99 4.31 17.20
C LEU A 28 -4.50 3.36 18.28
N GLN A 29 -5.10 2.17 18.35
CA GLN A 29 -4.58 1.13 19.23
C GLN A 29 -3.17 0.77 18.80
N LYS A 30 -2.23 0.82 19.75
CA LYS A 30 -0.84 0.45 19.50
C LYS A 30 -0.77 -1.04 19.16
N SER A 31 -0.41 -1.36 17.93
CA SER A 31 -0.11 -2.73 17.54
C SER A 31 1.25 -3.16 18.10
N ALA A 32 1.36 -4.40 18.56
CA ALA A 32 2.63 -5.02 18.93
C ALA A 32 2.98 -6.12 17.93
N ILE A 33 4.24 -6.15 17.48
CA ILE A 33 4.76 -7.17 16.56
C ILE A 33 5.56 -8.16 17.39
N HIS A 34 5.20 -9.43 17.30
CA HIS A 34 5.88 -10.53 17.97
C HIS A 34 6.28 -11.59 16.96
N TYR A 35 7.45 -12.20 17.17
CA TYR A 35 7.89 -13.36 16.40
C TYR A 35 7.41 -14.63 17.08
N LEU A 36 6.86 -15.55 16.30
CA LEU A 36 6.50 -16.88 16.79
C LEU A 36 7.74 -17.80 16.78
N PRO A 37 7.78 -18.83 17.64
CA PRO A 37 8.85 -19.82 17.63
C PRO A 37 9.04 -20.44 16.25
N VAL A 38 10.29 -20.65 15.86
CA VAL A 38 10.63 -21.31 14.59
C VAL A 38 10.31 -22.79 14.70
N ILE A 39 9.70 -23.34 13.66
CA ILE A 39 9.46 -24.77 13.52
C ILE A 39 10.57 -25.35 12.64
N GLU A 40 11.39 -26.23 13.19
CA GLU A 40 12.48 -26.90 12.48
C GLU A 40 11.97 -28.08 11.64
N ALA A 41 11.10 -27.81 10.68
CA ALA A 41 10.56 -28.81 9.76
C ALA A 41 10.24 -28.20 8.39
N SER A 42 10.12 -29.03 7.37
CA SER A 42 9.77 -28.54 6.03
C SER A 42 8.38 -27.91 6.04
N PRO A 43 8.22 -26.68 5.51
CA PRO A 43 6.92 -26.00 5.48
C PRO A 43 5.94 -26.65 4.50
N THR A 44 6.41 -27.61 3.70
CA THR A 44 5.58 -28.36 2.76
C THR A 44 5.01 -29.65 3.35
N GLU A 45 5.43 -30.06 4.54
CA GLU A 45 4.88 -31.26 5.18
C GLU A 45 3.52 -30.97 5.81
N TYR A 46 2.55 -31.87 5.61
CA TYR A 46 1.21 -31.71 6.19
C TYR A 46 1.22 -31.66 7.72
N SER A 47 2.12 -32.40 8.37
CA SER A 47 2.35 -32.36 9.82
C SER A 47 2.76 -30.96 10.29
N THR A 48 3.73 -30.34 9.61
CA THR A 48 4.19 -28.97 9.88
C THR A 48 3.06 -27.96 9.71
N VAL A 49 2.32 -28.03 8.60
CA VAL A 49 1.20 -27.13 8.36
C VAL A 49 0.10 -27.31 9.41
N ASN A 50 -0.22 -28.55 9.78
CA ASN A 50 -1.21 -28.83 10.83
C ASN A 50 -0.78 -28.28 12.19
N MET A 51 0.51 -28.41 12.54
CA MET A 51 1.06 -27.85 13.76
C MET A 51 0.97 -26.32 13.76
N ILE A 52 1.27 -25.64 12.63
CA ILE A 52 1.10 -24.19 12.49
C ILE A 52 -0.36 -23.80 12.77
N LEU A 53 -1.33 -24.44 12.10
CA LEU A 53 -2.75 -24.11 12.27
C LEU A 53 -3.23 -24.35 13.71
N THR A 54 -2.84 -25.47 14.31
CA THR A 54 -3.20 -25.80 15.70
C THR A 54 -2.60 -24.78 16.68
N ASN A 55 -1.35 -24.37 16.48
CA ASN A 55 -0.70 -23.35 17.30
C ASN A 55 -1.35 -21.97 17.10
N SER A 56 -1.77 -21.63 15.87
CA SER A 56 -2.53 -20.42 15.58
C SER A 56 -3.86 -20.39 16.36
N VAL A 57 -4.59 -21.49 16.43
CA VAL A 57 -5.83 -21.57 17.24
C VAL A 57 -5.54 -21.39 18.73
N LYS A 58 -4.50 -22.05 19.25
CA LYS A 58 -4.09 -21.88 20.66
C LYS A 58 -3.77 -20.42 20.97
N LEU A 59 -3.01 -19.76 20.10
CA LEU A 59 -2.66 -18.36 20.24
C LEU A 59 -3.88 -17.45 20.13
N ALA A 60 -4.79 -17.70 19.18
CA ALA A 60 -6.03 -16.96 19.04
C ALA A 60 -6.87 -17.03 20.33
N ASN A 61 -6.95 -18.20 20.95
CA ASN A 61 -7.66 -18.39 22.21
C ASN A 61 -6.96 -17.70 23.39
N GLN A 62 -5.63 -17.78 23.48
CA GLN A 62 -4.84 -17.07 24.52
C GLN A 62 -5.00 -15.55 24.43
N LEU A 63 -5.07 -15.02 23.21
CA LEU A 63 -5.30 -13.60 22.94
C LEU A 63 -6.79 -13.21 22.94
N GLN A 64 -7.69 -14.16 23.22
CA GLN A 64 -9.15 -13.95 23.22
C GLN A 64 -9.69 -13.35 21.90
N LEU A 65 -9.05 -13.67 20.78
CA LEU A 65 -9.48 -13.24 19.46
C LEU A 65 -10.65 -14.08 18.99
N GLU A 66 -11.67 -13.46 18.38
CA GLU A 66 -12.79 -14.18 17.77
C GLU A 66 -12.30 -15.13 16.67
N SER A 67 -11.50 -14.59 15.74
CA SER A 67 -10.85 -15.31 14.66
C SER A 67 -9.40 -14.85 14.46
N MET A 68 -8.60 -15.66 13.78
CA MET A 68 -7.21 -15.33 13.42
C MET A 68 -7.00 -15.49 11.92
N VAL A 69 -6.43 -14.45 11.31
CA VAL A 69 -6.00 -14.49 9.91
C VAL A 69 -4.60 -15.08 9.82
N VAL A 70 -4.44 -16.11 9.00
CA VAL A 70 -3.14 -16.75 8.74
C VAL A 70 -2.84 -16.67 7.25
N VAL A 71 -1.67 -16.15 6.90
CA VAL A 71 -1.26 -15.91 5.51
C VAL A 71 -0.19 -16.92 5.11
N PHE A 72 -0.38 -17.58 3.97
CA PHE A 72 0.57 -18.56 3.43
C PHE A 72 0.87 -18.30 1.97
N ASP A 73 2.11 -18.59 1.54
CA ASP A 73 2.43 -18.67 0.11
C ASP A 73 1.62 -19.77 -0.59
N GLN A 74 1.47 -19.65 -1.90
CA GLN A 74 0.56 -20.47 -2.71
C GLN A 74 0.64 -21.98 -2.47
N ALA A 75 1.85 -22.53 -2.42
CA ALA A 75 2.05 -23.97 -2.22
C ALA A 75 1.58 -24.45 -0.83
N ILE A 76 1.78 -23.63 0.20
CA ILE A 76 1.42 -23.96 1.58
C ILE A 76 -0.06 -23.69 1.82
N HIS A 77 -0.59 -22.61 1.23
CA HIS A 77 -1.99 -22.23 1.29
C HIS A 77 -2.92 -23.39 0.91
N ALA A 78 -2.64 -24.07 -0.22
CA ALA A 78 -3.43 -25.22 -0.67
C ALA A 78 -3.47 -26.35 0.38
N LYS A 79 -2.33 -26.67 0.98
CA LYS A 79 -2.23 -27.72 2.03
C LYS A 79 -2.94 -27.29 3.31
N ALA A 80 -2.76 -26.05 3.73
CA ALA A 80 -3.41 -25.49 4.91
C ALA A 80 -4.93 -25.51 4.75
N GLN A 81 -5.42 -25.22 3.54
CA GLN A 81 -6.84 -25.22 3.26
C GLN A 81 -7.46 -26.63 3.26
N ILE A 82 -6.74 -27.64 2.75
CA ILE A 82 -7.13 -29.06 2.86
C ILE A 82 -7.24 -29.49 4.33
N ILE A 83 -6.30 -29.11 5.18
CA ILE A 83 -6.34 -29.42 6.61
C ILE A 83 -7.50 -28.70 7.29
N ARG A 84 -7.65 -27.39 7.06
CA ARG A 84 -8.71 -26.57 7.67
C ARG A 84 -10.10 -27.14 7.38
N TRP A 85 -10.38 -27.54 6.15
CA TRP A 85 -11.68 -28.09 5.76
C TRP A 85 -12.05 -29.40 6.44
N LYS A 86 -11.07 -30.16 6.95
CA LYS A 86 -11.32 -31.43 7.66
C LYS A 86 -11.61 -31.23 9.14
N ASP A 87 -11.30 -30.07 9.70
CA ASP A 87 -11.47 -29.77 11.12
C ASP A 87 -12.39 -28.56 11.33
N PRO A 88 -13.63 -28.76 11.82
CA PRO A 88 -14.55 -27.67 12.12
C PRO A 88 -13.99 -26.62 13.09
N ALA A 89 -13.11 -27.02 14.03
CA ALA A 89 -12.50 -26.11 14.99
C ALA A 89 -11.48 -25.17 14.31
N LEU A 90 -10.72 -25.67 13.34
CA LEU A 90 -9.86 -24.82 12.51
C LEU A 90 -10.69 -23.93 11.59
N THR A 91 -11.77 -24.46 11.02
CA THR A 91 -12.64 -23.71 10.09
C THR A 91 -13.33 -22.53 10.77
N SER A 92 -13.82 -22.71 12.00
CA SER A 92 -14.51 -21.65 12.74
C SER A 92 -13.57 -20.56 13.27
N LYS A 93 -12.32 -20.93 13.58
CA LYS A 93 -11.35 -20.01 14.20
C LYS A 93 -10.41 -19.31 13.22
N LEU A 94 -10.04 -19.98 12.11
CA LEU A 94 -8.99 -19.50 11.21
C LEU A 94 -9.53 -19.02 9.87
N VAL A 95 -9.09 -17.83 9.48
CA VAL A 95 -9.25 -17.29 8.13
C VAL A 95 -7.92 -17.42 7.41
N ILE A 96 -7.81 -18.39 6.50
CA ILE A 96 -6.61 -18.59 5.70
C ILE A 96 -6.65 -17.65 4.49
N ARG A 97 -5.56 -16.89 4.28
CA ARG A 97 -5.36 -16.00 3.14
C ARG A 97 -4.13 -16.40 2.32
N LEU A 98 -4.23 -16.18 1.01
CA LEU A 98 -3.09 -16.32 0.11
C LEU A 98 -2.12 -15.15 0.31
N GLY A 99 -0.83 -15.46 0.42
CA GLY A 99 0.24 -14.48 0.48
C GLY A 99 0.48 -13.86 -0.89
N GLU A 100 0.37 -12.53 -0.96
CA GLU A 100 0.52 -11.78 -2.21
C GLU A 100 1.97 -11.37 -2.49
N PHE A 101 2.92 -11.71 -1.61
CA PHE A 101 4.29 -11.22 -1.68
C PHE A 101 4.95 -11.57 -3.02
N HIS A 102 4.90 -12.85 -3.42
CA HIS A 102 5.44 -13.29 -4.70
C HIS A 102 4.69 -12.70 -5.90
N THR A 103 3.37 -12.57 -5.82
CA THR A 103 2.55 -11.91 -6.86
C THR A 103 2.99 -10.47 -7.07
N MET A 104 3.19 -9.73 -5.98
CA MET A 104 3.66 -8.35 -6.02
C MET A 104 5.08 -8.26 -6.58
N MET A 105 5.99 -9.16 -6.20
CA MET A 105 7.34 -9.21 -6.78
C MET A 105 7.31 -9.47 -8.28
N SER A 106 6.48 -10.41 -8.75
CA SER A 106 6.29 -10.68 -10.17
C SER A 106 5.73 -9.46 -10.89
N TYR A 107 4.73 -8.80 -10.31
CA TYR A 107 4.15 -7.58 -10.86
C TYR A 107 5.18 -6.45 -10.97
N LEU A 108 5.99 -6.21 -9.93
CA LEU A 108 7.09 -5.25 -9.95
C LEU A 108 8.12 -5.61 -11.04
N GLY A 109 8.43 -6.89 -11.22
CA GLY A 109 9.32 -7.35 -12.29
C GLY A 109 8.74 -7.10 -13.69
N ILE A 110 7.42 -7.24 -13.88
CA ILE A 110 6.74 -6.89 -15.13
C ILE A 110 6.84 -5.39 -15.39
N LEU A 111 6.54 -4.55 -14.40
CA LEU A 111 6.65 -3.09 -14.50
C LEU A 111 8.10 -2.68 -14.81
N GLY A 112 9.07 -3.22 -14.08
CA GLY A 112 10.48 -2.94 -14.28
C GLY A 112 10.95 -3.35 -15.68
N LYS A 113 10.52 -4.51 -16.19
CA LYS A 113 10.87 -4.95 -17.56
C LYS A 113 10.19 -4.09 -18.64
N HIS A 114 8.93 -3.71 -18.43
CA HIS A 114 8.15 -2.92 -19.39
C HIS A 114 8.69 -1.49 -19.51
N PHE A 115 8.97 -0.83 -18.38
CA PHE A 115 9.40 0.56 -18.36
C PHE A 115 10.92 0.75 -18.26
N GLY A 116 11.68 -0.31 -17.96
CA GLY A 116 13.13 -0.22 -17.71
C GLY A 116 13.90 0.43 -18.85
N ILE A 117 13.58 0.05 -20.10
CA ILE A 117 14.17 0.65 -21.32
C ILE A 117 13.46 1.93 -21.78
N ALA A 118 12.32 2.27 -21.17
CA ALA A 118 11.55 3.48 -21.48
C ALA A 118 11.93 4.67 -20.57
N GLY A 119 13.17 4.69 -20.08
CA GLY A 119 13.70 5.75 -19.23
C GLY A 119 13.41 5.60 -17.73
N PHE A 120 12.65 4.60 -17.28
CA PHE A 120 12.41 4.39 -15.85
C PHE A 120 13.72 4.21 -15.08
N GLN A 121 14.64 3.40 -15.61
CA GLN A 121 15.94 3.14 -15.01
C GLN A 121 16.76 4.42 -14.87
N ASP A 122 16.83 5.23 -15.92
CA ASP A 122 17.63 6.45 -15.94
C ASP A 122 17.07 7.46 -14.95
N ILE A 123 15.74 7.67 -14.96
CA ILE A 123 15.09 8.64 -14.06
C ILE A 123 15.31 8.25 -12.58
N VAL A 124 15.12 6.98 -12.19
CA VAL A 124 15.27 6.60 -10.78
C VAL A 124 16.72 6.66 -10.30
N VAL A 125 17.68 6.49 -11.22
CA VAL A 125 19.12 6.60 -10.92
C VAL A 125 19.54 8.06 -10.82
N GLU A 126 19.21 8.87 -11.82
CA GLU A 126 19.55 10.30 -11.87
C GLU A 126 18.86 11.09 -10.75
N ALA A 127 17.63 10.74 -10.40
CA ALA A 127 16.91 11.32 -9.27
C ALA A 127 17.45 10.87 -7.89
N GLY A 128 18.46 9.99 -7.85
CA GLY A 128 19.06 9.49 -6.61
C GLY A 128 18.13 8.59 -5.78
N ILE A 129 17.04 8.08 -6.36
CA ILE A 129 16.09 7.18 -5.69
C ILE A 129 16.71 5.79 -5.53
N VAL A 130 17.43 5.33 -6.56
CA VAL A 130 18.08 4.01 -6.59
C VAL A 130 19.52 4.17 -7.04
N ALA A 131 20.46 3.62 -6.28
CA ALA A 131 21.86 3.57 -6.71
C ALA A 131 22.03 2.65 -7.93
N VAL A 132 22.95 2.99 -8.85
CA VAL A 132 23.25 2.20 -10.07
C VAL A 132 23.46 0.71 -9.76
N ALA A 133 24.24 0.40 -8.72
CA ALA A 133 24.52 -1.00 -8.32
C ALA A 133 23.27 -1.78 -7.85
N SER A 134 22.18 -1.10 -7.55
CA SER A 134 20.93 -1.66 -7.01
C SER A 134 19.80 -1.76 -8.03
N ILE A 135 19.97 -1.21 -9.23
CA ILE A 135 18.90 -1.05 -10.22
C ILE A 135 18.38 -2.40 -10.73
N ASN A 136 19.27 -3.36 -10.98
CA ASN A 136 18.89 -4.68 -11.48
C ASN A 136 17.94 -5.42 -10.52
N GLY A 137 18.13 -5.24 -9.21
CA GLY A 137 17.21 -5.80 -8.21
C GLY A 137 15.85 -5.09 -8.16
N VAL A 138 15.80 -3.81 -8.53
CA VAL A 138 14.55 -3.05 -8.68
C VAL A 138 13.81 -3.47 -9.94
N ILE A 139 14.49 -3.46 -11.09
CA ILE A 139 13.93 -3.86 -12.39
C ILE A 139 13.41 -5.29 -12.39
N SER A 140 14.10 -6.21 -11.71
CA SER A 140 13.64 -7.59 -11.61
C SER A 140 12.55 -7.82 -10.56
N GLY A 141 12.17 -6.80 -9.78
CA GLY A 141 11.23 -6.92 -8.66
C GLY A 141 11.77 -7.70 -7.44
N LYS A 142 13.02 -8.20 -7.50
CA LYS A 142 13.64 -9.02 -6.45
C LYS A 142 13.93 -8.25 -5.17
N HIS A 143 14.27 -6.96 -5.28
CA HIS A 143 14.44 -6.07 -4.14
C HIS A 143 13.10 -5.42 -3.77
N TYR A 144 12.14 -6.22 -3.30
CA TYR A 144 10.74 -5.82 -3.08
C TYR A 144 10.57 -4.41 -2.49
N ASN A 145 11.14 -4.14 -1.30
CA ASN A 145 10.96 -2.86 -0.61
C ASN A 145 11.49 -1.67 -1.44
N ARG A 146 12.65 -1.86 -2.09
CA ARG A 146 13.28 -0.83 -2.91
C ARG A 146 12.53 -0.63 -4.23
N ALA A 147 12.08 -1.71 -4.87
CA ALA A 147 11.29 -1.68 -6.09
C ALA A 147 9.93 -0.98 -5.85
N MET A 148 9.24 -1.37 -4.78
CA MET A 148 8.00 -0.75 -4.36
C MET A 148 8.17 0.74 -4.10
N GLN A 149 9.24 1.15 -3.40
CA GLN A 149 9.54 2.56 -3.17
C GLN A 149 9.81 3.31 -4.48
N ALA A 150 10.64 2.75 -5.37
CA ALA A 150 10.98 3.36 -6.65
C ALA A 150 9.73 3.58 -7.52
N HIS A 151 8.91 2.54 -7.72
CA HIS A 151 7.67 2.65 -8.49
C HIS A 151 6.66 3.62 -7.86
N LYS A 152 6.51 3.62 -6.52
CA LYS A 152 5.64 4.59 -5.83
C LYS A 152 6.08 6.04 -6.01
N LEU A 153 7.39 6.29 -6.02
CA LEU A 153 7.91 7.64 -6.26
C LEU A 153 7.79 8.04 -7.72
N MET A 154 8.08 7.12 -8.64
CA MET A 154 7.97 7.33 -10.09
C MET A 154 6.54 7.53 -10.59
N PHE A 155 5.54 7.04 -9.86
CA PHE A 155 4.14 7.28 -10.20
C PHE A 155 3.72 8.75 -10.02
N LYS A 156 4.38 9.50 -9.12
CA LYS A 156 3.94 10.87 -8.77
C LYS A 156 4.16 11.90 -9.89
N PRO A 157 5.30 11.96 -10.59
CA PRO A 157 5.52 12.97 -11.63
C PRO A 157 4.56 12.85 -12.81
N PRO A 158 4.30 11.66 -13.40
CA PRO A 158 3.32 11.51 -14.48
C PRO A 158 1.91 11.94 -14.04
N GLU A 159 1.49 11.60 -12.82
CA GLU A 159 0.21 12.06 -12.28
C GLU A 159 0.13 13.59 -12.20
N ARG A 160 1.20 14.25 -11.73
CA ARG A 160 1.25 15.72 -11.68
C ARG A 160 1.23 16.35 -13.07
N LEU A 161 1.93 15.75 -14.04
CA LEU A 161 1.94 16.22 -15.43
C LEU A 161 0.58 16.02 -16.08
N ARG A 162 -0.07 14.87 -15.86
CA ARG A 162 -1.42 14.59 -16.32
C ARG A 162 -2.41 15.58 -15.73
N PHE A 163 -2.33 15.82 -14.43
CA PHE A 163 -3.20 16.77 -13.75
C PHE A 163 -2.97 18.21 -14.25
N LYS A 164 -1.71 18.60 -14.46
CA LYS A 164 -1.39 19.90 -15.06
C LYS A 164 -1.97 20.03 -16.47
N ALA A 165 -1.79 19.01 -17.31
CA ALA A 165 -2.35 19.00 -18.66
C ALA A 165 -3.88 19.06 -18.66
N PHE A 166 -4.53 18.41 -17.69
CA PHE A 166 -5.96 18.53 -17.46
C PHE A 166 -6.35 19.98 -17.15
N VAL A 167 -5.72 20.62 -16.17
CA VAL A 167 -6.01 22.03 -15.83
C VAL A 167 -5.75 22.97 -17.01
N ASP A 168 -4.65 22.77 -17.75
CA ASP A 168 -4.30 23.56 -18.93
C ASP A 168 -5.31 23.35 -20.09
N SER A 169 -6.11 22.29 -20.07
CA SER A 169 -7.15 22.00 -21.08
C SER A 169 -8.52 22.59 -20.76
N LEU A 170 -8.71 23.12 -19.55
CA LEU A 170 -9.96 23.72 -19.09
C LEU A 170 -10.12 25.15 -19.63
N ALA A 171 -11.37 25.61 -19.68
CA ALA A 171 -11.66 27.04 -19.81
C ALA A 171 -11.09 27.81 -18.60
N GLU A 172 -10.72 29.08 -18.79
CA GLU A 172 -10.04 29.89 -17.75
C GLU A 172 -10.80 29.91 -16.42
N GLU A 173 -12.12 30.14 -16.46
CA GLU A 173 -12.99 30.12 -15.27
C GLU A 173 -13.01 28.76 -14.55
N GLU A 174 -13.04 27.66 -15.30
CA GLU A 174 -13.04 26.31 -14.74
C GLU A 174 -11.67 25.93 -14.16
N GLY A 175 -10.59 26.33 -14.83
CA GLY A 175 -9.22 26.14 -14.37
C GLY A 175 -8.93 26.92 -13.09
N GLU A 176 -9.44 28.16 -12.97
CA GLU A 176 -9.39 28.95 -11.74
C GLU A 176 -10.17 28.29 -10.61
N CYS A 177 -11.37 27.78 -10.89
CA CYS A 177 -12.19 27.06 -9.92
C CYS A 177 -11.43 25.84 -9.36
N VAL A 178 -10.92 24.95 -10.23
CA VAL A 178 -10.14 23.78 -9.84
C VAL A 178 -8.89 24.16 -9.04
N THR A 179 -8.15 25.18 -9.48
CA THR A 179 -6.94 25.65 -8.78
C THR A 179 -7.27 26.21 -7.39
N SER A 180 -8.37 26.95 -7.27
CA SER A 180 -8.84 27.49 -5.99
C SER A 180 -9.25 26.38 -5.01
N LEU A 181 -9.90 25.32 -5.51
CA LEU A 181 -10.29 24.15 -4.73
C LEU A 181 -9.05 23.41 -4.19
N ILE A 182 -8.03 23.19 -5.02
CA ILE A 182 -6.78 22.56 -4.58
C ILE A 182 -6.10 23.38 -3.49
N LYS A 183 -6.07 24.70 -3.65
CA LYS A 183 -5.49 25.60 -2.64
C LYS A 183 -6.26 25.51 -1.32
N ARG A 184 -7.60 25.51 -1.38
CA ARG A 184 -8.46 25.29 -0.20
C ARG A 184 -8.17 23.96 0.48
N LEU A 185 -8.02 22.88 -0.29
CA LEU A 185 -7.65 21.55 0.22
C LEU A 185 -6.25 21.55 0.88
N GLN A 186 -5.28 22.27 0.30
CA GLN A 186 -3.94 22.41 0.87
C GLN A 186 -3.98 23.16 2.20
N ASP A 187 -4.70 24.28 2.25
CA ASP A 187 -4.80 25.14 3.43
C ASP A 187 -5.57 24.43 4.56
N SER A 188 -6.66 23.73 4.24
CA SER A 188 -7.44 22.98 5.23
C SER A 188 -6.67 21.79 5.80
N PHE A 189 -5.85 21.12 4.98
CA PHE A 189 -4.97 20.05 5.46
C PHE A 189 -3.94 20.54 6.49
N HIS A 190 -3.27 21.67 6.22
CA HIS A 190 -2.21 22.18 7.11
C HIS A 190 -2.76 22.76 8.40
N SER A 191 -3.93 23.39 8.34
CA SER A 191 -4.60 23.95 9.50
C SER A 191 -5.35 22.89 10.33
N GLN A 192 -5.44 21.64 9.86
CA GLN A 192 -6.24 20.57 10.47
C GLN A 192 -7.70 21.00 10.69
N THR A 193 -8.21 21.83 9.79
CA THR A 193 -9.61 22.31 9.78
C THR A 193 -10.46 21.37 8.93
N ASP A 194 -11.63 21.84 8.49
CA ASP A 194 -12.73 21.18 7.75
C ASP A 194 -12.34 20.55 6.38
N PHE A 195 -11.18 19.89 6.28
CA PHE A 195 -10.68 19.21 5.08
C PHE A 195 -11.68 18.16 4.56
N ALA A 196 -12.37 17.46 5.45
CA ALA A 196 -13.43 16.52 5.09
C ALA A 196 -14.63 17.25 4.46
N ASP A 197 -14.98 18.43 4.94
CA ASP A 197 -16.13 19.20 4.41
C ASP A 197 -15.78 19.83 3.06
N VAL A 198 -14.53 20.24 2.84
CA VAL A 198 -14.06 20.68 1.53
C VAL A 198 -14.10 19.53 0.52
N LEU A 199 -13.74 18.31 0.92
CA LEU A 199 -13.83 17.13 0.08
C LEU A 199 -15.27 16.71 -0.25
N GLY A 200 -16.19 16.85 0.72
CA GLY A 200 -17.62 16.59 0.53
C GLY A 200 -18.40 17.78 0.00
N SER A 201 -17.72 18.78 -0.58
CA SER A 201 -18.39 19.96 -1.14
C SER A 201 -18.96 19.65 -2.51
N GLU A 202 -20.12 20.25 -2.81
CA GLU A 202 -20.82 20.12 -4.10
C GLU A 202 -19.90 20.43 -5.30
N CYS A 203 -18.94 21.33 -5.11
CA CYS A 203 -17.91 21.67 -6.10
C CYS A 203 -17.03 20.46 -6.50
N VAL A 204 -16.66 19.59 -5.54
CA VAL A 204 -15.89 18.38 -5.80
C VAL A 204 -16.75 17.35 -6.53
N ASP A 205 -18.00 17.19 -6.10
CA ASP A 205 -18.94 16.24 -6.69
C ASP A 205 -19.29 16.61 -8.14
N GLU A 206 -19.53 17.89 -8.43
CA GLU A 206 -19.78 18.38 -9.79
C GLU A 206 -18.58 18.13 -10.72
N LEU A 207 -17.37 18.37 -10.24
CA LEU A 207 -16.14 18.08 -11.00
C LEU A 207 -15.97 16.59 -11.24
N ALA A 208 -16.25 15.75 -10.24
CA ALA A 208 -16.18 14.30 -10.37
C ALA A 208 -17.20 13.81 -11.41
N VAL A 209 -18.47 14.23 -11.31
CA VAL A 209 -19.52 13.84 -12.28
C VAL A 209 -19.21 14.30 -13.70
N LYS A 210 -18.61 15.48 -13.86
CA LYS A 210 -18.29 16.03 -15.19
C LYS A 210 -17.13 15.31 -15.88
N TYR A 211 -16.19 14.75 -15.13
CA TYR A 211 -14.93 14.23 -15.65
C TYR A 211 -14.61 12.76 -15.30
N ASP A 212 -15.48 12.04 -14.59
CA ASP A 212 -15.48 10.56 -14.46
C ASP A 212 -15.88 9.85 -15.78
#